data_AF-A0A0B0EJ77-F1
#
_entry.id   AF-A0A0B0EJ77-F1
#
_cell.length_a   1.000
_cell.length_b   1.000
_cell.length_c   1.000
_cell.angle_alpha   90.00
_cell.angle_beta   90.00
_cell.angle_gamma   90.00
#
_symmetry.space_group_name_H-M   'P 1'
#
loop_
_entity.id
_entity.type
_entity.pdbx_description
1 polymer ?
#
loop_
_entity_poly.entity_id
_entity_poly.type
_entity_poly.pdbx_seq_one_letter_code
_entity_poly.pdbx_strand_id
1 'polypeptide(L)' 'MSVPAVMFLESVRPLNFVGSQAVVFFKPILSRFFTKVEYDKLVTMLEKREIIDLLIKEIEQRVT' A
#
# COMPACT_ATOMS: atom_id res chain seq x y z
N MET A 1 5.48 -22.23 -1.54
CA MET A 1 4.91 -21.82 -2.85
C MET A 1 4.55 -20.32 -2.84
N SER A 2 5.52 -19.42 -2.58
CA SER A 2 5.29 -17.96 -2.48
C SER A 2 5.55 -17.21 -3.80
N VAL A 3 6.20 -17.84 -4.79
CA VAL A 3 6.64 -17.22 -6.05
C VAL A 3 5.54 -16.44 -6.80
N PRO A 4 4.29 -16.96 -6.96
CA PRO A 4 3.25 -16.21 -7.66
C PRO A 4 2.82 -14.95 -6.88
N ALA A 5 2.79 -15.01 -5.55
CA ALA A 5 2.42 -13.88 -4.70
C ALA A 5 3.51 -12.80 -4.72
N VAL A 6 4.78 -13.20 -4.69
CA VAL A 6 5.92 -12.27 -4.81
C VAL A 6 5.94 -11.60 -6.19
N MET A 7 5.77 -12.36 -7.29
CA MET A 7 5.70 -11.80 -8.64
C MET A 7 4.53 -10.84 -8.84
N PHE A 8 3.36 -11.16 -8.27
CA PHE A 8 2.22 -10.25 -8.29
C PHE A 8 2.53 -8.96 -7.54
N LEU A 9 3.10 -9.04 -6.33
CA LEU A 9 3.49 -7.88 -5.54
C LEU A 9 4.55 -7.01 -6.22
N GLU A 10 5.55 -7.63 -6.87
CA GLU A 10 6.51 -6.95 -7.73
C GLU A 10 5.85 -6.21 -8.90
N SER A 11 4.87 -6.83 -9.56
CA SER A 11 4.15 -6.22 -10.69
C SER A 11 3.35 -4.98 -10.27
N VAL A 12 2.91 -4.92 -9.01
CA VAL A 12 2.19 -3.78 -8.42
C VAL A 12 3.12 -2.85 -7.62
N ARG A 13 4.42 -3.12 -7.55
CA ARG A 13 5.44 -2.22 -6.98
C ARG A 13 5.35 -0.78 -7.51
N PRO A 14 5.17 -0.50 -8.83
CA PRO A 14 4.97 0.87 -9.31
C PRO A 14 3.64 1.48 -8.84
N LEU A 15 2.66 0.65 -8.48
CA LEU A 15 1.36 1.09 -7.95
C LEU A 15 1.43 1.53 -6.49
N ASN A 16 2.55 1.37 -5.78
CA ASN A 16 2.64 1.92 -4.42
C ASN A 16 2.49 3.45 -4.42
N PHE A 17 3.03 4.12 -5.45
CA PHE A 17 2.73 5.53 -5.71
C PHE A 17 1.25 5.76 -6.11
N VAL A 18 0.65 4.81 -6.83
CA VAL A 18 -0.78 4.85 -7.19
C VAL A 18 -1.67 4.67 -5.96
N GLY A 19 -1.23 3.98 -4.91
CA GLY A 19 -1.93 3.86 -3.64
C GLY A 19 -2.10 5.21 -2.94
N SER A 20 -1.02 6.00 -2.85
CA SER A 20 -1.12 7.36 -2.30
C SER A 20 -1.97 8.28 -3.18
N GLN A 21 -1.83 8.18 -4.51
CA GLN A 21 -2.66 8.93 -5.46
C GLN A 21 -4.13 8.49 -5.43
N ALA A 22 -4.43 7.22 -5.17
CA ALA A 22 -5.80 6.71 -5.05
C ALA A 22 -6.48 7.30 -3.81
N VAL A 23 -5.77 7.38 -2.68
CA VAL A 23 -6.31 8.03 -1.47
C VAL A 23 -6.55 9.52 -1.72
N VAL A 24 -5.63 10.21 -2.42
CA VAL A 24 -5.81 11.61 -2.89
C VAL A 24 -7.02 11.76 -3.81
N PHE A 25 -7.21 10.84 -4.74
CA PHE A 25 -8.36 10.81 -5.65
C PHE A 25 -9.67 10.59 -4.89
N PHE A 26 -9.70 9.69 -3.92
CA PHE A 26 -10.86 9.39 -3.10
C PHE A 26 -11.04 10.32 -1.89
N LYS A 27 -10.16 11.31 -1.69
CA LYS A 27 -10.23 12.32 -0.64
C LYS A 27 -11.63 12.90 -0.39
N PRO A 28 -12.42 13.34 -1.41
CA PRO A 28 -13.75 13.89 -1.17
C PRO A 28 -14.76 12.88 -0.61
N ILE A 29 -14.54 11.58 -0.82
CA ILE A 29 -15.38 10.50 -0.27
C ILE A 29 -14.86 10.13 1.13
N LEU A 30 -13.56 9.92 1.26
CA LEU A 30 -12.90 9.52 2.50
C LEU A 30 -12.98 10.59 3.59
N SER A 31 -12.97 11.89 3.24
CA SER A 31 -13.12 13.00 4.19
C SER A 31 -14.48 13.02 4.91
N ARG A 32 -15.45 12.23 4.44
CA ARG A 32 -16.76 12.05 5.09
C ARG A 32 -16.75 10.95 6.15
N PHE A 33 -15.80 10.02 6.07
CA PHE A 33 -15.68 8.86 6.95
C PHE A 33 -14.47 8.94 7.89
N PHE A 34 -13.44 9.70 7.51
CA PHE A 34 -12.19 9.85 8.24
C PHE A 34 -11.94 11.31 8.61
N THR A 35 -11.35 11.51 9.78
CA THR A 35 -10.84 12.82 10.17
C THR A 35 -9.62 13.19 9.33
N LYS A 36 -9.32 14.49 9.23
CA LYS A 36 -8.14 14.98 8.48
C LYS A 36 -6.84 14.31 8.96
N VAL A 37 -6.72 14.06 10.26
CA VAL A 37 -5.55 13.43 10.89
C VAL A 37 -5.41 11.96 10.47
N GLU A 38 -6.52 11.22 10.42
CA GLU A 38 -6.51 9.82 9.98
C GLU A 38 -6.21 9.71 8.49
N TYR A 39 -6.81 10.59 7.69
CA TYR A 39 -6.57 10.65 6.25
C TYR A 39 -5.09 10.95 5.94
N ASP A 40 -4.49 11.96 6.59
CA ASP A 40 -3.08 12.31 6.38
C ASP A 40 -2.17 11.15 6.80
N LYS A 41 -2.46 10.46 7.90
CA LYS A 41 -1.76 9.23 8.29
C LYS A 41 -1.84 8.15 7.21
N LEU A 42 -3.01 7.95 6.62
CA LEU A 42 -3.27 6.93 5.60
C LEU A 42 -2.49 7.24 4.32
N VAL A 43 -2.46 8.51 3.89
CA VAL A 43 -1.64 8.98 2.77
C VAL A 43 -0.15 8.77 3.06
N THR A 44 0.35 9.23 4.21
CA THR A 44 1.77 9.09 4.57
C THR A 44 2.21 7.63 4.70
N MET A 45 1.32 6.74 5.15
CA MET A 45 1.59 5.31 5.18
C MET A 45 1.73 4.73 3.76
N LEU A 46 0.82 5.09 2.85
CA LEU A 46 0.84 4.60 1.47
C LEU A 46 1.91 5.26 0.59
N GLU A 47 2.43 6.43 0.96
CA GLU A 47 3.58 7.03 0.29
C GLU A 47 4.88 6.26 0.52
N LYS A 48 4.96 5.43 1.56
CA LYS A 48 6.16 4.63 1.85
C LYS A 48 6.29 3.53 0.81
N ARG A 49 7.21 3.74 -0.13
CA ARG A 49 7.58 2.79 -1.20
C ARG A 49 7.91 1.38 -0.70
N GLU A 50 8.35 1.29 0.55
CA GLU A 50 8.80 0.07 1.23
C GLU A 50 7.66 -0.86 1.70
N ILE A 51 6.39 -0.47 1.62
CA ILE A 51 5.27 -1.34 2.04
C ILE A 51 5.23 -2.64 1.24
N ILE A 52 5.48 -2.57 -0.07
CA ILE A 52 5.49 -3.76 -0.94
C ILE A 52 6.69 -4.65 -0.59
N ASP A 53 7.84 -4.06 -0.27
CA ASP A 53 9.03 -4.81 0.17
C ASP A 53 8.81 -5.50 1.51
N LEU A 54 8.14 -4.83 2.46
CA LEU A 54 7.76 -5.42 3.75
C LEU A 54 6.77 -6.57 3.58
N LEU A 55 5.79 -6.42 2.69
CA LEU A 55 4.81 -7.48 2.40
C LEU A 55 5.46 -8.69 1.73
N ILE A 56 6.35 -8.48 0.75
CA ILE A 56 7.11 -9.56 0.11
C ILE A 56 7.95 -10.29 1.16
N LYS A 57 8.69 -9.55 1.99
CA LYS A 57 9.53 -10.12 3.05
C LYS A 57 8.73 -10.93 4.06
N GLU A 58 7.56 -10.44 4.47
CA GLU A 58 6.68 -11.15 5.40
C GLU A 58 6.12 -12.43 4.78
N ILE A 59 5.76 -12.42 3.49
CA ILE A 59 5.30 -13.60 2.76
C ILE A 59 6.43 -14.63 2.64
N GLU A 60 7.64 -14.19 2.32
CA GLU A 60 8.82 -15.07 2.27
C GLU A 60 9.13 -15.70 3.63
N GLN A 61 9.02 -14.92 4.71
CA GLN A 61 9.25 -15.41 6.08
C GLN A 61 8.19 -16.40 6.57
N ARG A 62 6.93 -16.27 6.14
CA ARG A 62 5.84 -17.17 6.56
C ARG A 62 5.71 -18.44 5.73
N VAL A 63 6.27 -18.45 4.53
CA VAL A 63 6.20 -19.58 3.59
C VAL A 63 7.45 -20.45 3.64
N THR A 64 8.52 -19.98 4.31
CA THR A 64 9.73 -20.73 4.65
C THR A 64 9.58 -21.36 6.03
#